data_AF-A0A950D3G7-F1
#
_entry.id   AF-A0A950D3G7-F1
#
_cell.length_a   1.000
_cell.length_b   1.000
_cell.length_c   1.000
_cell.angle_alpha   90.00
_cell.angle_beta   90.00
_cell.angle_gamma   90.00
#
_symmetry.space_group_name_H-M   'P 1'
#
loop_
_entity.id
_entity.type
_entity.pdbx_description
1 polymer ?
#
loop_
_entity_poly.entity_id
_entity_poly.type
_entity_poly.pdbx_seq_one_letter_code
_entity_poly.pdbx_strand_id
1 'polypeptide(L)'
;MDWDALRKAEFPVAERWAYFDHAAVSPLPRRSVAALREWSDDVTRNGVVNWPDWRRRLEEIRGRAARLINADPDEVAFVASTTHGIGLVAEGFPWRAGDSIVGAA
;
A
#
# COMPACT_ATOMS: atom_id res chain seq x y z
N MET A 1 16.55 16.72 6.06
CA MET A 1 16.07 16.06 4.82
C MET A 1 15.90 17.14 3.78
N ASP A 2 16.41 16.93 2.56
CA ASP A 2 16.27 17.88 1.45
C ASP A 2 15.01 17.54 0.63
N TRP A 3 13.96 18.33 0.83
CA TRP A 3 12.66 18.12 0.21
C TRP A 3 12.62 18.51 -1.27
N ASP A 4 13.40 19.51 -1.68
CA ASP A 4 13.43 19.95 -3.07
C ASP A 4 14.16 18.93 -3.94
N ALA A 5 15.28 18.40 -3.44
CA ALA A 5 15.98 17.28 -4.06
C ALA A 5 15.06 16.05 -4.18
N LEU A 6 14.35 15.68 -3.11
CA LEU A 6 13.42 14.54 -3.14
C LEU A 6 12.30 14.75 -4.18
N ARG A 7 11.68 15.93 -4.18
CA ARG A 7 10.59 16.27 -5.11
C ARG A 7 11.03 16.13 -6.56
N LYS A 8 12.17 16.73 -6.92
CA LYS A 8 12.74 16.67 -8.28
C LYS A 8 13.15 15.25 -8.68
N ALA A 9 13.71 14.47 -7.74
CA ALA A 9 14.18 13.12 -8.00
C ALA A 9 13.04 12.11 -8.13
N GLU A 10 11.96 12.23 -7.36
CA GLU A 10 10.94 11.17 -7.25
C GLU A 10 9.60 11.51 -7.91
N PHE A 11 9.23 12.79 -8.04
CA PHE A 11 7.87 13.19 -8.40
C PHE A 11 7.83 14.07 -9.67
N PRO A 12 7.92 13.46 -10.89
CA PRO A 12 7.90 14.18 -12.16
C PRO A 12 6.65 15.03 -12.38
N VAL A 13 5.53 14.70 -11.71
CA VAL A 13 4.28 15.48 -11.82
C VAL A 13 4.50 16.95 -11.47
N ALA A 14 5.44 17.23 -10.55
CA ALA A 14 5.77 18.58 -10.10
C ALA A 14 6.62 19.38 -11.12
N GLU A 15 7.08 18.76 -12.21
CA GLU A 15 7.71 19.45 -13.34
C GLU A 15 6.68 20.11 -14.26
N ARG A 16 5.43 19.62 -14.25
CA ARG A 16 4.36 20.05 -15.15
C ARG A 16 3.22 20.75 -14.43
N TRP A 17 2.94 20.36 -13.19
CA TRP A 17 1.77 20.79 -12.44
C TRP A 17 2.14 21.22 -11.03
N ALA A 18 1.48 22.27 -10.55
CA ALA A 18 1.34 22.50 -9.12
C ALA A 18 0.30 21.49 -8.59
N TYR A 19 0.74 20.26 -8.33
CA TYR A 19 -0.14 19.15 -7.99
C TYR A 19 -0.54 19.22 -6.51
N PHE A 20 -1.80 19.54 -6.23
CA PHE A 20 -2.32 19.66 -4.86
C PHE A 20 -3.35 18.59 -4.48
N ASP A 21 -3.60 17.62 -5.37
CA ASP A 21 -4.62 16.57 -5.17
C ASP A 21 -4.09 15.30 -4.51
N HIS A 22 -3.18 15.45 -3.53
CA HIS A 22 -2.51 14.31 -2.89
C HIS A 22 -3.46 13.46 -2.02
N ALA A 23 -4.53 14.09 -1.52
CA ALA A 23 -5.51 13.43 -0.66
C ALA A 23 -6.47 12.52 -1.44
N ALA A 24 -6.71 12.77 -2.73
CA ALA A 24 -7.50 11.87 -3.56
C ALA A 24 -6.65 10.68 -4.03
N VAL A 25 -5.66 10.92 -4.88
CA VAL A 25 -4.72 9.90 -5.35
C VAL A 25 -3.34 10.51 -5.52
N SER A 26 -2.41 10.19 -4.61
CA SER A 26 -1.04 10.70 -4.72
C SER A 26 -0.29 10.13 -5.95
N PRO A 27 0.58 10.92 -6.59
CA PRO A 27 1.43 10.46 -7.68
C PRO A 27 2.41 9.39 -7.17
N LEU A 28 2.66 8.36 -7.99
CA LEU A 28 3.67 7.34 -7.65
C LEU A 28 5.09 7.96 -7.72
N PRO A 29 5.94 7.77 -6.69
CA PRO A 29 7.34 8.13 -6.79
C PRO A 29 8.07 7.20 -7.77
N ARG A 30 9.12 7.70 -8.44
CA ARG A 30 9.91 6.93 -9.43
C ARG A 30 10.36 5.58 -8.89
N ARG A 31 10.77 5.49 -7.62
CA ARG A 31 11.18 4.22 -6.99
C ARG A 31 10.06 3.17 -6.92
N SER A 32 8.81 3.56 -6.69
CA SER A 32 7.68 2.63 -6.67
C SER A 32 7.36 2.13 -8.08
N VAL A 33 7.45 3.01 -9.08
CA VAL A 33 7.31 2.63 -10.49
C VAL A 33 8.41 1.64 -10.91
N ALA A 34 9.65 1.84 -10.44
CA ALA A 34 10.75 0.92 -10.71
C ALA A 34 10.50 -0.48 -10.13
N ALA A 35 10.02 -0.57 -8.88
CA ALA A 35 9.69 -1.85 -8.24
C ALA A 35 8.55 -2.59 -8.95
N LEU A 36 7.51 -1.86 -9.41
CA LEU A 36 6.43 -2.45 -10.21
C LEU A 36 6.95 -3.04 -11.52
N ARG A 37 7.84 -2.31 -12.22
CA ARG A 37 8.46 -2.78 -13.47
C ARG A 37 9.33 -4.01 -13.24
N GLU A 38 10.16 -4.02 -12.19
CA GLU A 38 10.98 -5.18 -11.84
C GLU A 38 10.13 -6.43 -11.64
N TRP A 39 9.04 -6.32 -10.86
CA TRP A 39 8.13 -7.43 -10.64
C TRP A 39 7.40 -7.87 -11.93
N SER A 40 6.90 -6.93 -12.72
CA SER A 40 6.26 -7.23 -14.01
C SER A 40 7.20 -7.93 -15.00
N ASP A 41 8.46 -7.49 -15.08
CA ASP A 41 9.47 -8.11 -15.93
C ASP A 41 9.80 -9.53 -15.45
N ASP A 42 9.89 -9.73 -14.13
CA ASP A 42 10.19 -11.03 -13.53
C ASP A 42 9.09 -12.06 -13.80
N VAL A 43 7.82 -11.73 -13.53
CA VAL A 43 6.69 -12.63 -13.79
C VAL A 43 6.51 -12.92 -15.29
N THR A 44 6.83 -11.96 -16.15
CA THR A 44 6.77 -12.15 -17.62
C THR A 44 7.79 -13.17 -18.09
N ARG A 45 9.00 -13.16 -17.53
CA ARG A 45 10.10 -14.05 -17.94
C ARG A 45 10.05 -15.42 -17.27
N ASN A 46 9.66 -15.44 -16.01
CA ASN A 46 9.82 -16.61 -15.15
C ASN A 46 8.47 -17.24 -14.73
N GLY A 47 7.34 -16.65 -15.12
CA GLY A 47 6.04 -17.06 -14.59
C GLY A 47 6.04 -16.97 -13.06
N VAL A 48 5.45 -17.96 -12.39
CA VAL A 48 5.37 -18.00 -10.92
C VAL A 48 6.57 -18.71 -10.25
N VAL A 49 7.63 -19.04 -11.00
CA VAL A 49 8.79 -19.78 -10.47
C VAL A 49 9.43 -19.06 -9.28
N ASN A 50 9.50 -17.72 -9.32
CA ASN A 50 10.10 -16.89 -8.29
C ASN A 50 9.13 -16.52 -7.14
N TRP A 51 7.96 -17.17 -7.06
CA TRP A 51 7.00 -16.97 -5.98
C TRP A 51 7.59 -17.06 -4.57
N PRO A 52 8.49 -18.02 -4.23
CA PRO A 52 9.10 -18.08 -2.90
C PRO A 52 9.84 -16.79 -2.50
N ASP A 53 10.53 -16.15 -3.46
CA ASP A 53 11.22 -14.89 -3.23
C ASP A 53 10.25 -13.71 -3.07
N TRP A 54 9.20 -13.66 -3.89
CA TRP A 54 8.17 -12.63 -3.76
C TRP A 54 7.45 -12.73 -2.42
N ARG A 55 7.12 -13.96 -1.98
CA ARG A 55 6.52 -14.22 -0.67
C ARG A 55 7.45 -13.75 0.46
N ARG A 56 8.75 -14.04 0.39
CA ARG A 56 9.72 -13.53 1.38
C ARG A 56 9.74 -12.01 1.42
N ARG A 57 9.76 -11.34 0.25
CA ARG A 57 9.69 -9.87 0.17
C ARG A 57 8.39 -9.32 0.77
N LEU A 58 7.25 -10.00 0.56
CA LEU A 58 5.97 -9.62 1.17
C LEU A 58 6.02 -9.66 2.70
N GLU A 59 6.63 -10.67 3.30
CA GLU A 59 6.76 -10.77 4.76
C GLU A 59 7.73 -9.71 5.33
N GLU A 60 8.79 -9.36 4.60
CA GLU A 60 9.66 -8.24 4.96
C GLU A 60 8.90 -6.90 4.93
N ILE A 61 8.04 -6.71 3.92
CA ILE A 61 7.19 -5.51 3.82
C ILE A 61 6.17 -5.50 4.97
N ARG A 62 5.58 -6.64 5.33
CA ARG A 62 4.64 -6.76 6.45
C ARG A 62 5.29 -6.30 7.75
N GLY A 63 6.50 -6.79 8.06
CA GLY A 63 7.25 -6.35 9.24
C GLY A 63 7.63 -4.88 9.21
N ARG A 64 7.93 -4.29 8.03
CA ARG A 64 8.17 -2.84 7.91
C ARG A 64 6.90 -2.02 8.13
N ALA A 65 5.76 -2.46 7.58
CA ALA A 65 4.48 -1.81 7.76
C ALA A 65 4.03 -1.85 9.23
N ALA A 66 4.16 -3.00 9.88
CA ALA A 66 3.85 -3.17 11.30
C ALA A 66 4.66 -2.19 12.18
N ARG A 67 5.98 -2.09 11.95
CA ARG A 67 6.83 -1.11 12.66
C ARG A 67 6.42 0.34 12.42
N LEU A 68 5.93 0.69 11.22
CA LEU A 68 5.51 2.05 10.91
C LEU A 68 4.31 2.49 11.76
N ILE A 69 3.41 1.56 12.08
CA ILE A 69 2.20 1.81 12.87
C ILE A 69 2.30 1.29 14.31
N ASN A 70 3.49 0.86 14.75
CA ASN A 70 3.74 0.28 16.08
C ASN A 70 2.82 -0.92 16.40
N ALA A 71 2.74 -1.86 15.45
CA ALA A 71 2.00 -3.12 15.56
C ALA A 71 2.95 -4.33 15.40
N ASP A 72 2.44 -5.52 15.69
CA ASP A 72 3.11 -6.79 15.36
C ASP A 72 2.79 -7.22 13.92
N PRO A 73 3.67 -8.01 13.25
CA PRO A 73 3.45 -8.39 11.85
C PRO A 73 2.16 -9.17 11.60
N ASP A 74 1.70 -9.98 12.57
CA ASP A 74 0.45 -10.75 12.50
C ASP A 74 -0.82 -9.89 12.63
N GLU A 75 -0.68 -8.64 13.07
CA GLU A 75 -1.77 -7.64 13.09
C GLU A 75 -1.94 -6.92 11.73
N VAL A 76 -1.10 -7.23 10.72
CA VAL A 76 -1.11 -6.55 9.42
C VAL A 76 -1.60 -7.47 8.30
N ALA A 77 -2.69 -7.08 7.63
CA ALA A 77 -3.18 -7.71 6.40
C ALA A 77 -3.03 -6.76 5.19
N PHE A 78 -2.62 -7.31 4.03
CA PHE A 78 -2.59 -6.56 2.77
C PHE A 78 -3.95 -6.69 2.05
N VAL A 79 -4.58 -5.57 1.74
CA VAL A 79 -5.87 -5.48 1.07
C VAL A 79 -5.80 -4.49 -0.10
N ALA A 80 -6.75 -4.58 -1.03
CA ALA A 80 -6.69 -3.81 -2.28
C ALA A 80 -6.96 -2.30 -2.11
N SER A 81 -7.73 -1.91 -1.09
CA SER A 81 -8.10 -0.51 -0.83
C SER A 81 -8.65 -0.33 0.59
N THR A 82 -8.78 0.93 1.04
CA THR A 82 -9.43 1.28 2.31
C THR A 82 -10.87 0.77 2.37
N THR A 83 -11.65 0.96 1.29
CA THR A 83 -13.04 0.48 1.20
C THR A 83 -13.13 -1.03 1.31
N HIS A 84 -12.22 -1.77 0.67
CA HIS A 84 -12.15 -3.22 0.79
C HIS A 84 -11.84 -3.60 2.26
N GLY A 85 -10.85 -2.98 2.88
CA GLY A 85 -10.51 -3.25 4.29
C GLY A 85 -11.67 -3.03 5.26
N ILE A 86 -12.39 -1.91 5.15
CA ILE A 86 -13.58 -1.62 5.97
C ILE A 86 -14.65 -2.69 5.73
N GLY A 87 -14.88 -3.07 4.47
CA GLY A 87 -15.84 -4.13 4.11
C GLY A 87 -15.51 -5.48 4.75
N LEU A 88 -14.24 -5.89 4.76
CA LEU A 88 -13.83 -7.15 5.40
C LEU A 88 -14.14 -7.18 6.89
N VAL A 89 -13.91 -6.07 7.59
CA VAL A 89 -14.22 -5.98 9.02
C VAL A 89 -15.73 -5.97 9.24
N ALA A 90 -16.47 -5.17 8.46
CA ALA A 90 -17.91 -5.08 8.58
C ALA A 90 -18.61 -6.43 8.31
N GLU A 91 -18.22 -7.15 7.26
CA GLU A 91 -18.84 -8.45 6.92
C GLU A 91 -18.31 -9.60 7.77
N GLY A 92 -17.08 -9.47 8.30
CA GLY A 92 -16.44 -10.51 9.12
C GLY A 92 -16.76 -10.42 10.62
N PHE A 93 -17.32 -9.32 11.10
CA PHE A 93 -17.67 -9.15 12.51
C PHE A 93 -18.90 -10.02 12.86
N PRO A 94 -18.89 -10.73 14.01
CA PRO A 94 -19.96 -11.65 14.40
C PRO A 94 -21.18 -10.90 14.97
N TRP A 95 -21.84 -10.09 14.12
CA TRP A 95 -23.00 -9.29 14.49
C TRP A 95 -24.13 -10.13 15.09
N ARG A 96 -24.84 -9.51 16.04
CA ARG A 96 -26.04 -10.06 16.67
C ARG A 96 -27.19 -9.07 16.54
N ALA A 97 -28.41 -9.59 16.56
CA ALA A 97 -29.59 -8.75 16.63
C ALA A 97 -29.52 -7.85 17.88
N GLY A 98 -29.68 -6.54 17.68
CA GLY A 98 -29.54 -5.53 18.73
C GLY A 98 -28.20 -4.81 18.75
N ASP A 99 -27.19 -5.27 18.02
CA ASP A 99 -25.94 -4.52 17.83
C ASP A 99 -26.19 -3.23 17.04
N SER A 100 -25.34 -2.22 17.26
CA SER A 100 -25.46 -0.90 16.64
C SER A 100 -24.12 -0.40 16.14
N ILE A 101 -24.13 0.32 15.02
CA ILE A 101 -22.96 1.01 14.47
C ILE A 101 -23.08 2.50 14.82
N VAL A 102 -22.02 3.08 15.36
CA VAL A 102 -21.92 4.51 15.68
C VAL A 102 -20.84 5.13 14.81
N GLY A 103 -21.19 6.20 14.09
CA GLY A 103 -20.26 6.96 13.25
C GLY A 103 -20.25 8.44 13.64
N ALA A 104 -19.22 9.16 13.20
CA ALA A 104 -19.23 10.62 13.22
C ALA A 104 -20.00 11.15 12.00
N ALA A 105 -20.76 12.24 12.20
CA ALA A 105 -21.45 12.97 11.14
C ALA A 105 -20.55 14.06 10.54
#